data_AF-A0A815VWM7-F1
#
_entry.id   AF-A0A815VWM7-F1
#
_cell.length_a   1.000
_cell.length_b   1.000
_cell.length_c   1.000
_cell.angle_alpha   90.00
_cell.angle_beta   90.00
_cell.angle_gamma   90.00
#
_symmetry.space_group_name_H-M   'P 1'
#
loop_
_entity.id
_entity.type
_entity.pdbx_description
1 polymer ?
#
loop_
_entity_poly.entity_id
_entity_poly.type
_entity_poly.pdbx_seq_one_letter_code
_entity_poly.pdbx_strand_id
1 'polypeptide(L)'
;CRDSSGLRFYLTSKLREHDLGYLSFGSASSAFGIAIPPSTDRFEINTYCHANATKNFPKNGITVVSSFPHTHLQGKSVSTKLIRNQSVASYLFNADAFDFNYQFENRLPKRIQLYPIYFNFHIIE
;
A
#
# COMPACT_ATOMS: atom_id res chain seq x y z
N CYS A 1 8.55 -28.66 25.36
CA CYS A 1 7.71 -27.46 25.15
C CYS A 1 7.14 -27.55 23.74
N ARG A 2 5.81 -27.49 23.53
CA ARG A 2 5.18 -27.57 22.20
C ARG A 2 4.43 -26.26 21.95
N ASP A 3 4.79 -25.55 20.88
CA ASP A 3 4.08 -24.35 20.44
C ASP A 3 2.65 -24.71 19.97
N SER A 4 1.69 -23.85 20.25
CA SER A 4 0.29 -23.98 19.84
C SER A 4 -0.27 -22.64 19.35
N SER A 5 0.57 -21.81 18.73
CA SER A 5 0.21 -20.48 18.24
C SER A 5 -0.67 -20.55 16.97
N GLY A 6 -1.52 -19.55 16.75
CA GLY A 6 -2.41 -19.51 15.58
C GLY A 6 -3.37 -18.32 15.54
N LEU A 7 -4.27 -18.33 14.56
CA LEU A 7 -5.31 -17.32 14.36
C LEU A 7 -6.70 -17.90 14.61
N ARG A 8 -7.62 -17.06 15.13
CA ARG A 8 -9.04 -17.40 15.26
C ARG A 8 -9.87 -16.54 14.31
N PHE A 9 -10.67 -17.20 13.48
CA PHE A 9 -11.57 -16.54 12.53
C PHE A 9 -13.01 -16.57 13.04
N TYR A 10 -13.72 -15.45 12.89
CA TYR A 10 -15.15 -15.34 13.18
C TYR A 10 -15.92 -15.23 11.86
N LEU A 11 -16.67 -16.27 11.52
CA LEU A 11 -17.30 -16.44 10.20
C LEU A 11 -18.82 -16.32 10.27
N THR A 12 -19.45 -16.05 9.13
CA THR A 12 -20.91 -16.03 8.94
C THR A 12 -21.27 -16.66 7.60
N SER A 13 -22.41 -17.34 7.52
CA SER A 13 -22.94 -17.89 6.26
C SER A 13 -23.66 -16.83 5.41
N LYS A 14 -23.97 -15.66 5.98
CA LYS A 14 -24.61 -14.54 5.25
C LYS A 14 -23.54 -13.64 4.63
N LEU A 15 -23.56 -13.51 3.30
CA LEU A 15 -22.70 -12.57 2.58
C LEU A 15 -22.97 -11.13 3.01
N ARG A 16 -21.89 -10.35 3.12
CA ARG A 16 -21.96 -8.90 3.36
C ARG A 16 -22.10 -8.17 2.03
N GLU A 17 -22.51 -6.91 2.09
CA GLU A 17 -22.70 -6.06 0.91
C GLU A 17 -21.41 -5.83 0.10
N HIS A 18 -20.25 -5.86 0.76
CA HIS A 18 -18.96 -5.62 0.12
C HIS A 18 -17.94 -6.70 0.48
N ASP A 19 -17.17 -7.12 -0.51
CA ASP A 19 -15.99 -7.95 -0.33
C ASP A 19 -14.81 -7.10 0.14
N LEU A 20 -14.02 -7.65 1.06
CA LEU A 20 -12.76 -7.05 1.50
C LEU A 20 -11.61 -7.75 0.77
N GLY A 21 -10.75 -6.96 0.13
CA GLY A 21 -9.53 -7.43 -0.51
C GLY A 21 -8.29 -6.78 0.08
N TYR A 22 -7.12 -7.35 -0.24
CA TYR A 22 -5.82 -6.77 0.07
C TYR A 22 -5.08 -6.46 -1.23
N LEU A 23 -4.55 -5.24 -1.33
CA LEU A 23 -3.69 -4.82 -2.44
C LEU A 23 -2.28 -4.58 -1.89
N SER A 24 -1.32 -5.38 -2.35
CA SER A 24 0.09 -5.18 -2.04
C SER A 24 0.76 -4.37 -3.15
N PHE A 25 1.54 -3.37 -2.77
CA PHE A 25 2.40 -2.60 -3.67
C PHE A 25 3.68 -2.23 -2.92
N GLY A 26 4.76 -2.06 -3.67
CA GLY A 26 6.10 -1.93 -3.14
C GLY A 26 7.10 -2.54 -4.11
N SER A 27 8.33 -2.75 -3.66
CA SER A 27 9.30 -3.49 -4.45
C SER A 27 9.17 -4.98 -4.16
N ALA A 28 9.48 -5.82 -5.16
CA ALA A 28 9.55 -7.25 -4.96
C ALA A 28 10.63 -7.57 -3.91
N SER A 29 10.33 -8.48 -2.98
CA SER A 29 11.29 -9.06 -2.05
C SER A 29 12.20 -10.06 -2.77
N SER A 30 12.99 -9.58 -3.73
CA SER A 30 14.01 -10.37 -4.42
C SER A 30 15.38 -9.70 -4.28
N ALA A 31 16.44 -10.47 -4.50
CA ALA A 31 17.81 -9.94 -4.53
C ALA A 31 18.01 -8.83 -5.57
N PHE A 32 17.06 -8.67 -6.51
CA PHE A 32 17.07 -7.64 -7.55
C PHE A 32 16.04 -6.53 -7.32
N GLY A 33 15.21 -6.62 -6.27
CA GLY A 33 14.14 -5.66 -6.04
C GLY A 33 14.57 -4.44 -5.23
N ILE A 34 15.40 -4.64 -4.20
CA ILE A 34 15.93 -3.56 -3.35
C ILE A 34 17.41 -3.85 -3.07
N ALA A 35 18.28 -2.91 -3.41
CA ALA A 35 19.69 -2.93 -3.03
C ALA A 35 20.02 -1.60 -2.35
N ILE A 36 20.40 -1.66 -1.06
CA ILE A 36 20.84 -0.51 -0.28
C ILE A 36 22.36 -0.59 -0.17
N PRO A 37 23.12 0.40 -0.67
CA PRO A 37 24.57 0.38 -0.57
C PRO A 37 25.03 0.40 0.90
N PRO A 38 26.09 -0.35 1.26
CA PRO A 38 26.62 -0.33 2.63
C PRO A 38 27.10 1.08 2.99
N SER A 39 27.05 1.41 4.29
CA SER A 39 27.52 2.70 4.83
C SER A 39 26.83 3.94 4.24
N THR A 40 25.58 3.79 3.78
CA THR A 40 24.77 4.92 3.32
C THR A 40 23.92 5.45 4.48
N ASP A 41 24.07 6.74 4.81
CA ASP A 41 23.31 7.38 5.90
C ASP A 41 21.80 7.43 5.63
N ARG A 42 21.42 7.74 4.39
CA ARG A 42 20.02 7.76 3.94
C ARG A 42 19.91 7.33 2.48
N PHE A 43 19.07 6.35 2.24
CA PHE A 43 18.75 5.86 0.90
C PHE A 43 17.23 5.79 0.74
N GLU A 44 16.69 6.46 -0.27
CA GLU A 44 15.26 6.50 -0.53
C GLU A 44 14.88 5.49 -1.61
N ILE A 45 13.87 4.67 -1.32
CA ILE A 45 13.31 3.71 -2.27
C ILE A 45 11.89 4.17 -2.60
N ASN A 46 11.68 4.49 -3.88
CA ASN A 46 10.39 4.92 -4.39
C ASN A 46 9.84 3.88 -5.36
N THR A 47 8.60 3.46 -5.13
CA THR A 47 7.88 2.52 -6.00
C THR A 47 6.53 3.09 -6.39
N TYR A 48 6.12 2.84 -7.63
CA TYR A 48 4.94 3.48 -8.21
C TYR A 48 3.94 2.44 -8.69
N CYS A 49 2.69 2.57 -8.22
CA CYS A 49 1.55 1.95 -8.88
C CYS A 49 1.06 2.92 -9.96
N HIS A 50 1.52 2.71 -11.20
CA HIS A 50 1.13 3.57 -12.30
C HIS A 50 -0.36 3.40 -12.62
N ALA A 51 -0.97 4.45 -13.19
CA ALA A 51 -2.37 4.47 -13.61
C ALA A 51 -2.78 3.24 -14.45
N ASN A 52 -1.88 2.68 -15.26
CA ASN A 52 -2.12 1.45 -16.02
C ASN A 52 -2.49 0.25 -15.12
N ALA A 53 -1.89 0.14 -13.93
CA ALA A 53 -2.20 -0.92 -12.97
C ALA A 53 -3.60 -0.79 -12.37
N THR A 54 -4.17 0.42 -12.36
CA THR A 54 -5.54 0.67 -11.87
C THR A 54 -6.63 0.44 -12.91
N LYS A 55 -6.29 0.16 -14.18
CA LYS A 55 -7.27 0.01 -15.27
C LYS A 55 -8.28 -1.12 -15.04
N ASN A 56 -7.87 -2.16 -14.32
CA ASN A 56 -8.72 -3.31 -14.00
C ASN A 56 -9.56 -3.09 -12.75
N PHE A 57 -9.48 -1.91 -12.11
CA PHE A 57 -10.38 -1.61 -11.00
C PHE A 57 -11.82 -1.49 -11.51
N PRO A 58 -12.81 -1.77 -10.64
CA PRO A 58 -14.20 -1.46 -10.94
C PRO A 58 -14.38 -0.01 -11.39
N LYS A 59 -15.36 0.27 -12.25
CA LYS A 59 -15.61 1.65 -12.76
C LYS A 59 -15.86 2.66 -11.65
N ASN A 60 -16.50 2.24 -10.56
CA ASN A 60 -16.74 3.02 -9.36
C ASN A 60 -15.52 3.08 -8.41
N GLY A 61 -14.42 2.40 -8.75
CA GLY A 61 -13.20 2.33 -7.97
C GLY A 61 -13.27 1.35 -6.79
N ILE A 62 -12.26 1.44 -5.93
CA ILE A 62 -12.19 0.71 -4.65
C ILE A 62 -12.11 1.69 -3.48
N THR A 63 -12.64 1.29 -2.33
CA THR A 63 -12.57 2.08 -1.10
C THR A 63 -11.47 1.53 -0.19
N VAL A 64 -10.41 2.31 0.02
CA VAL A 64 -9.37 1.98 0.98
C VAL A 64 -9.84 2.37 2.36
N VAL A 65 -9.82 1.40 3.27
CA VAL A 65 -10.24 1.57 4.67
C VAL A 65 -9.08 1.42 5.65
N SER A 66 -7.97 0.84 5.21
CA SER A 66 -6.81 0.52 6.03
C SER A 66 -5.54 0.40 5.21
N SER A 67 -4.39 0.53 5.87
CA SER A 67 -3.05 0.29 5.32
C SER A 67 -2.22 -0.55 6.28
N PHE A 68 -1.27 -1.32 5.74
CA PHE A 68 -0.36 -2.18 6.51
C PHE A 68 1.08 -1.97 6.01
N PRO A 69 1.78 -0.92 6.47
CA PRO A 69 3.15 -0.65 6.08
C PRO A 69 4.11 -1.73 6.61
N HIS A 70 5.04 -2.17 5.77
CA HIS A 70 6.02 -3.19 6.13
C HIS A 70 7.40 -2.84 5.57
N THR A 71 8.43 -3.01 6.40
CA THR A 71 9.84 -2.94 6.02
C THR A 71 10.62 -4.02 6.79
N HIS A 72 11.92 -4.16 6.51
CA HIS A 72 12.85 -4.89 7.38
C HIS A 72 13.61 -3.92 8.30
N LEU A 73 14.62 -4.41 9.03
CA LEU A 73 15.36 -3.66 10.06
C LEU A 73 15.95 -2.30 9.62
N GLN A 74 16.23 -2.12 8.33
CA GLN A 74 16.82 -0.89 7.81
C GLN A 74 15.80 0.22 7.52
N GLY A 75 14.49 -0.09 7.54
CA GLY A 75 13.43 0.90 7.35
C GLY A 75 13.37 1.90 8.50
N LYS A 76 13.46 3.19 8.21
CA LYS A 76 13.39 4.29 9.21
C LYS A 76 12.20 5.21 9.02
N SER A 77 11.69 5.34 7.80
CA SER A 77 10.47 6.08 7.48
C SER A 77 9.72 5.36 6.36
N VAL A 78 8.40 5.48 6.37
CA VAL A 78 7.52 4.88 5.36
C VAL A 78 6.37 5.83 5.07
N SER A 79 6.13 6.10 3.79
CA SER A 79 4.94 6.82 3.37
C SER A 79 4.32 6.15 2.15
N THR A 80 2.99 6.20 2.07
CA THR A 80 2.23 5.82 0.88
C THR A 80 1.33 6.98 0.52
N LYS A 81 1.56 7.55 -0.67
CA LYS A 81 0.91 8.76 -1.14
C LYS A 81 -0.04 8.42 -2.28
N LEU A 82 -1.25 8.96 -2.23
CA LEU A 82 -2.11 9.07 -3.39
C LEU A 82 -1.79 10.39 -4.10
N ILE A 83 -1.30 10.29 -5.33
CA ILE A 83 -0.99 11.46 -6.16
C ILE A 83 -2.10 11.63 -7.21
N ARG A 84 -2.63 12.85 -7.35
CA ARG A 84 -3.59 13.23 -8.38
C ARG A 84 -3.20 14.58 -8.95
N ASN A 85 -3.30 14.75 -10.27
CA ASN A 85 -2.93 15.99 -10.96
C ASN A 85 -1.55 16.51 -10.51
N GLN A 86 -0.57 15.60 -10.41
CA GLN A 86 0.82 15.91 -10.02
C GLN A 86 0.99 16.45 -8.58
N SER A 87 -0.03 16.36 -7.73
CA SER A 87 0.03 16.78 -6.32
C SER A 87 -0.40 15.65 -5.37
N VAL A 88 0.09 15.68 -4.14
CA VAL A 88 -0.30 14.73 -3.10
C VAL A 88 -1.72 15.04 -2.65
N ALA A 89 -2.67 14.17 -3.01
CA ALA A 89 -4.06 14.32 -2.65
C ALA A 89 -4.35 13.79 -1.23
N SER A 90 -3.70 12.69 -0.85
CA SER A 90 -3.83 12.08 0.48
C SER A 90 -2.69 11.12 0.79
N TYR A 91 -2.56 10.76 2.06
CA TYR A 91 -1.68 9.68 2.53
C TYR A 91 -2.53 8.46 2.91
N LEU A 92 -2.14 7.29 2.42
CA LEU A 92 -2.63 6.01 2.95
C LEU A 92 -1.84 5.61 4.20
N PHE A 93 -0.59 6.06 4.32
CA PHE A 93 0.22 5.92 5.53
C PHE A 93 1.34 6.98 5.50
N ASN A 94 1.76 7.49 6.66
CA ASN A 94 2.90 8.39 6.77
C ASN A 94 3.52 8.29 8.17
N ALA A 95 4.76 7.81 8.25
CA ALA A 95 5.55 7.79 9.47
C ALA A 95 7.00 8.14 9.18
N ASP A 96 7.48 9.23 9.77
CA ASP A 96 8.87 9.68 9.67
C ASP A 96 9.81 8.89 10.61
N ALA A 97 9.24 8.25 11.63
CA ALA A 97 9.93 7.38 12.59
C ALA A 97 9.23 6.02 12.63
N PHE A 98 9.48 5.19 11.61
CA PHE A 98 8.98 3.82 11.52
C PHE A 98 9.86 2.86 12.32
N ASP A 99 9.23 1.96 13.09
CA ASP A 99 9.92 0.90 13.84
C ASP A 99 9.49 -0.46 13.30
N PHE A 100 10.47 -1.26 12.86
CA PHE A 100 10.26 -2.64 12.43
C PHE A 100 9.56 -3.49 13.50
N ASN A 101 9.79 -3.22 14.78
CA ASN A 101 9.19 -4.00 15.87
C ASN A 101 7.75 -3.57 16.17
N TYR A 102 7.26 -2.49 15.56
CA TYR A 102 5.90 -1.97 15.75
C TYR A 102 5.15 -1.87 14.42
N GLN A 103 4.60 -3.01 13.98
CA GLN A 103 3.83 -3.13 12.74
C GLN A 103 2.39 -3.51 13.05
N PHE A 104 1.45 -2.73 12.54
CA PHE A 104 0.03 -2.88 12.84
C PHE A 104 -0.84 -2.50 11.65
N GLU A 105 -2.09 -2.97 11.69
CA GLU A 105 -3.14 -2.54 10.77
C GLU A 105 -3.52 -1.09 11.09
N ASN A 106 -3.14 -0.17 10.20
CA ASN A 106 -3.45 1.24 10.36
C ASN A 106 -4.79 1.55 9.68
N ARG A 107 -5.87 1.46 10.45
CA ARG A 107 -7.19 1.87 9.99
C ARG A 107 -7.21 3.36 9.68
N LEU A 108 -7.67 3.70 8.48
CA LEU A 108 -7.72 5.10 8.04
C LEU A 108 -8.84 5.86 8.77
N PRO A 109 -8.57 7.08 9.26
CA PRO A 109 -9.60 7.91 9.90
C PRO A 109 -10.68 8.33 8.89
N LYS A 110 -10.31 8.46 7.62
CA LYS A 110 -11.22 8.73 6.51
C LYS A 110 -11.01 7.70 5.41
N ARG A 111 -12.10 7.11 4.93
CA ARG A 111 -12.08 6.21 3.77
C ARG A 111 -11.61 6.96 2.53
N ILE A 112 -10.71 6.36 1.75
CA ILE A 112 -10.13 6.98 0.55
C ILE A 112 -10.61 6.21 -0.68
N GLN A 113 -11.23 6.92 -1.62
CA GLN A 113 -11.66 6.30 -2.87
C GLN A 113 -10.54 6.33 -3.91
N LEU A 114 -10.23 5.19 -4.48
CA LEU A 114 -9.30 5.03 -5.58
C LEU A 114 -10.08 4.67 -6.85
N TYR A 115 -10.03 5.55 -7.85
CA TYR A 115 -10.69 5.33 -9.13
C TYR A 115 -9.68 4.82 -10.17
N PRO A 116 -10.13 4.02 -11.16
CA PRO A 116 -9.31 3.71 -12.32
C PRO A 116 -8.95 5.00 -13.05
N ILE A 117 -7.69 5.11 -13.48
CA ILE A 117 -7.25 6.20 -14.35
C ILE A 117 -7.19 5.68 -15.78
N TYR A 118 -8.05 6.22 -16.64
CA TYR A 118 -8.01 5.99 -18.07
C TYR A 118 -7.23 7.13 -18.74
N PHE A 119 -6.09 6.83 -19.36
CA PHE A 119 -5.42 7.79 -20.22
C PHE A 119 -6.17 7.85 -21.55
N ASN A 120 -6.86 8.96 -21.81
CA ASN A 120 -7.21 9.34 -23.18
C ASN A 120 -6.02 10.13 -23.72
N PHE A 121 -5.18 9.48 -24.51
CA PHE A 121 -4.21 10.21 -25.33
C PHE A 121 -5.00 10.91 -26.44
N HIS A 122 -5.33 12.18 -26.24
CA HIS A 122 -5.56 13.08 -27.39
C HIS A 122 -4.19 13.51 -27.86
N ILE A 123 -3.70 12.83 -28.91
CA ILE A 123 -2.66 13.39 -29.76
C ILE A 123 -3.35 14.55 -30.48
N ILE A 124 -3.02 15.77 -30.09
CA ILE A 124 -3.28 16.94 -30.90
C ILE A 124 -2.14 16.93 -31.92
N GLU A 125 -2.44 16.59 -33.16
CA GLU A 125 -1.57 16.89 -34.31
C GLU A 125 -1.49 18.40 -34.53
#